data_AF-A0A958NFU1-F1
#
_entry.id   AF-A0A958NFU1-F1
#
_cell.length_a   1.000
_cell.length_b   1.000
_cell.length_c   1.000
_cell.angle_alpha   90.00
_cell.angle_beta   90.00
_cell.angle_gamma   90.00
#
_symmetry.space_group_name_H-M   'P 1'
#
loop_
_entity.id
_entity.type
_entity.pdbx_description
1 polymer ?
#
loop_
_entity_poly.entity_id
_entity_poly.type
_entity_poly.pdbx_seq_one_letter_code
_entity_poly.pdbx_strand_id
1 'polypeptide(L)'
;MAVTFYFLRRLIHVRQFVNICFGLCLLCQPVLAFQLSGTVSDEGGQPIPFVSIYLENTTYGVASNPKGMYFLELENGTHRIVFQAVGFQKKIEVVTIRNGNATHDVTLKNEAVDLAEITVIENKRDLAMEIMRKVIDKRRDFLNAYGGHKCETYIKASLEKEFIDRKDSLLPGLLKRERLNFIESYGYSYYGPGGQVKEVKTAYRDLAEKKGATVQVEISTEGDRSGQRVEHNPYLFYTTIADGDFNFYQNLLNIPKLGEKPFISPLAATAPLSYKYTFEETFYEDGLQINKILVTPRNPEAALFRGYLYIVEDQW
;
A
#
# COMPACT_ATOMS: atom_id res chain seq x y z
N MET A 1 -71.79 -2.38 -14.83
CA MET A 1 -71.00 -3.55 -14.37
C MET A 1 -69.48 -3.37 -14.44
N ALA A 2 -68.94 -2.25 -14.98
CA ALA A 2 -67.50 -2.07 -15.17
C ALA A 2 -66.76 -1.31 -14.04
N VAL A 3 -67.45 -0.46 -13.26
CA VAL A 3 -66.82 0.38 -12.21
C VAL A 3 -66.42 -0.44 -10.97
N THR A 4 -67.18 -1.49 -10.64
CA THR A 4 -66.91 -2.36 -9.48
C THR A 4 -65.66 -3.23 -9.67
N PHE A 5 -65.32 -3.58 -10.91
CA PHE A 5 -64.14 -4.40 -11.22
C PHE A 5 -62.81 -3.63 -11.07
N TYR A 6 -62.80 -2.32 -11.35
CA TYR A 6 -61.60 -1.50 -11.20
C TYR A 6 -61.22 -1.30 -9.72
N PHE A 7 -62.20 -1.17 -8.84
CA PHE A 7 -61.97 -1.00 -7.40
C PHE A 7 -61.43 -2.28 -6.75
N LEU A 8 -61.94 -3.45 -7.13
CA LEU A 8 -61.43 -4.73 -6.64
C LEU A 8 -59.97 -4.98 -7.07
N ARG A 9 -59.62 -4.65 -8.32
CA ARG A 9 -58.26 -4.87 -8.86
C ARG A 9 -57.22 -3.96 -8.20
N ARG A 10 -57.59 -2.74 -7.83
CA ARG A 10 -56.72 -1.79 -7.10
C ARG A 10 -56.49 -2.22 -5.64
N LEU A 11 -57.51 -2.79 -4.98
CA LEU A 11 -57.41 -3.36 -3.63
C LEU A 11 -56.52 -4.60 -3.56
N ILE A 12 -56.53 -5.44 -4.60
CA ILE A 12 -55.66 -6.63 -4.69
C ILE A 12 -54.19 -6.24 -4.83
N HIS A 13 -53.86 -5.23 -5.64
CA HIS A 13 -52.47 -4.76 -5.77
C HIS A 13 -51.96 -4.05 -4.53
N VAL A 14 -52.79 -3.28 -3.81
CA VAL A 14 -52.39 -2.69 -2.52
C VAL A 14 -52.14 -3.79 -1.49
N ARG A 15 -52.97 -4.84 -1.43
CA ARG A 15 -52.78 -5.97 -0.50
C ARG A 15 -51.55 -6.81 -0.85
N GLN A 16 -51.26 -7.00 -2.14
CA GLN A 16 -50.03 -7.64 -2.61
C GLN A 16 -48.79 -6.80 -2.27
N PHE A 17 -48.85 -5.48 -2.45
CA PHE A 17 -47.73 -4.58 -2.12
C PHE A 17 -47.46 -4.53 -0.60
N VAL A 18 -48.50 -4.47 0.22
CA VAL A 18 -48.38 -4.54 1.69
C VAL A 18 -47.80 -5.89 2.13
N ASN A 19 -48.23 -7.00 1.53
CA ASN A 19 -47.68 -8.33 1.84
C ASN A 19 -46.21 -8.49 1.39
N ILE A 20 -45.82 -7.87 0.27
CA ILE A 20 -44.42 -7.86 -0.19
C ILE A 20 -43.55 -6.99 0.74
N CYS A 21 -44.04 -5.82 1.17
CA CYS A 21 -43.33 -4.99 2.16
C CYS A 21 -43.24 -5.66 3.53
N PHE A 22 -44.28 -6.38 3.96
CA PHE A 22 -44.26 -7.13 5.23
C PHE A 22 -43.33 -8.35 5.17
N GLY A 23 -43.28 -9.04 4.02
CA GLY A 23 -42.35 -10.15 3.78
C GLY A 23 -40.89 -9.70 3.66
N LEU A 24 -40.61 -8.55 3.05
CA LEU A 24 -39.26 -7.99 2.95
C LEU A 24 -38.70 -7.52 4.30
N CYS A 25 -39.58 -7.09 5.22
CA CYS A 25 -39.20 -6.69 6.57
C CYS A 25 -38.85 -7.90 7.47
N LEU A 26 -39.40 -9.08 7.19
CA LEU A 26 -39.17 -10.33 7.94
C LEU A 26 -37.83 -11.03 7.61
N LEU A 27 -37.12 -10.57 6.58
CA LEU A 27 -35.80 -11.08 6.18
C LEU A 27 -34.62 -10.29 6.79
N CYS A 28 -34.89 -9.24 7.57
CA CYS A 28 -33.88 -8.48 8.27
C CYS A 28 -33.59 -9.13 9.63
N GLN A 29 -32.73 -10.14 9.68
CA GLN A 29 -32.22 -10.64 10.96
C GLN A 29 -31.23 -9.63 11.54
N PRO A 30 -31.31 -9.29 12.84
CA PRO A 30 -30.30 -8.45 13.47
C PRO A 30 -28.98 -9.21 13.49
N VAL A 31 -27.98 -8.72 12.76
CA VAL A 31 -26.59 -9.15 12.94
C VAL A 31 -26.14 -8.60 14.29
N LEU A 32 -26.03 -9.47 15.29
CA LEU A 32 -25.49 -9.10 16.59
C LEU A 32 -23.96 -9.01 16.48
N ALA A 33 -23.46 -7.79 16.40
CA ALA A 33 -22.04 -7.50 16.60
C ALA A 33 -21.77 -7.43 18.11
N PHE A 34 -20.72 -8.11 18.56
CA PHE A 34 -20.29 -8.11 19.96
C PHE A 34 -19.01 -7.30 20.12
N GLN A 35 -18.88 -6.62 21.24
CA GLN A 35 -17.74 -5.76 21.52
C GLN A 35 -16.61 -6.53 22.17
N LEU A 36 -15.42 -6.53 21.55
CA LEU A 36 -14.17 -6.82 22.24
C LEU A 36 -13.49 -5.49 22.62
N SER A 37 -13.25 -5.27 23.90
CA SER A 37 -12.50 -4.11 24.38
C SER A 37 -11.31 -4.53 25.24
N GLY A 38 -10.36 -3.64 25.41
CA GLY A 38 -9.21 -3.88 26.28
C GLY A 38 -8.18 -2.79 26.19
N THR A 39 -7.09 -2.97 26.92
CA THR A 39 -5.93 -2.08 26.93
C THR A 39 -4.70 -2.86 26.48
N VAL A 40 -3.88 -2.22 25.65
CA VAL A 40 -2.57 -2.74 25.27
C VAL A 40 -1.49 -2.02 26.05
N SER A 41 -0.62 -2.78 26.71
CA SER A 41 0.48 -2.27 27.54
C SER A 41 1.82 -2.96 27.25
N ASP A 42 2.92 -2.36 27.71
CA ASP A 42 4.25 -2.97 27.71
C ASP A 42 4.49 -3.83 28.96
N GLU A 43 5.63 -4.53 29.02
CA GLU A 43 6.03 -5.33 30.19
C GLU A 43 6.24 -4.49 31.47
N GLY A 44 6.43 -3.18 31.34
CA GLY A 44 6.49 -2.21 32.43
C GLY A 44 5.12 -1.71 32.91
N GLY A 45 4.03 -2.15 32.28
CA GLY A 45 2.66 -1.74 32.58
C GLY A 45 2.27 -0.38 31.99
N GLN A 46 3.10 0.23 31.14
CA GLN A 46 2.75 1.49 30.47
C GLN A 46 1.85 1.21 29.25
N PRO A 47 0.79 2.01 29.04
CA PRO A 47 -0.09 1.83 27.89
C PRO A 47 0.61 2.17 26.58
N ILE A 48 0.43 1.35 25.56
CA ILE A 48 1.01 1.56 24.23
C ILE A 48 -0.04 2.23 23.34
N PRO A 49 0.20 3.48 22.88
CA PRO A 49 -0.75 4.19 22.05
C PRO A 49 -0.67 3.72 20.58
N PHE A 50 -1.78 3.87 19.86
CA PHE A 50 -1.86 3.65 18.40
C PHE A 50 -1.43 2.26 17.92
N VAL A 51 -1.60 1.25 18.77
CA VAL A 51 -1.41 -0.16 18.41
C VAL A 51 -2.42 -0.52 17.33
N SER A 52 -2.00 -1.22 16.30
CA SER A 52 -2.89 -1.80 15.28
C SER A 52 -3.42 -3.14 15.78
N ILE A 53 -4.74 -3.27 15.88
CA ILE A 53 -5.45 -4.48 16.31
C ILE A 53 -6.36 -4.95 15.17
N TYR A 54 -6.09 -6.11 14.58
CA TYR A 54 -6.83 -6.57 13.41
C TYR A 54 -7.02 -8.09 13.38
N LEU A 55 -8.02 -8.55 12.63
CA LEU A 55 -8.28 -9.96 12.37
C LEU A 55 -7.26 -10.50 11.36
N GLU A 56 -6.59 -11.60 11.71
CA GLU A 56 -5.59 -12.24 10.85
C GLU A 56 -6.19 -12.60 9.48
N ASN A 57 -5.47 -12.28 8.39
CA ASN A 57 -5.91 -12.46 7.00
C ASN A 57 -7.11 -11.60 6.57
N THR A 58 -7.41 -10.51 7.27
CA THR A 58 -8.45 -9.56 6.89
C THR A 58 -7.94 -8.12 6.99
N THR A 59 -8.62 -7.18 6.34
CA THR A 59 -8.38 -5.74 6.51
C THR A 59 -9.21 -5.13 7.64
N TYR A 60 -9.94 -5.95 8.41
CA TYR A 60 -10.83 -5.49 9.45
C TYR A 60 -10.08 -5.35 10.78
N GLY A 61 -10.04 -4.13 11.31
CA GLY A 61 -9.29 -3.82 12.51
C GLY A 61 -9.48 -2.38 12.95
N VAL A 62 -8.90 -2.06 14.10
CA VAL A 62 -8.97 -0.78 14.78
C VAL A 62 -7.59 -0.38 15.31
N ALA A 63 -7.41 0.89 15.62
CA ALA A 63 -6.24 1.38 16.32
C ALA A 63 -6.58 1.66 17.79
N SER A 64 -5.63 1.41 18.71
CA SER A 64 -5.77 1.85 20.09
C SER A 64 -5.65 3.36 20.21
N ASN A 65 -6.30 3.93 21.22
CA ASN A 65 -6.25 5.37 21.50
C ASN A 65 -4.94 5.75 22.24
N PRO A 66 -4.70 7.05 22.56
CA PRO A 66 -3.50 7.47 23.29
C PRO A 66 -3.31 6.87 24.69
N LYS A 67 -4.34 6.24 25.26
CA LYS A 67 -4.28 5.52 26.54
C LYS A 67 -4.16 4.00 26.35
N GLY A 68 -3.88 3.54 25.14
CA GLY A 68 -3.76 2.12 24.79
C GLY A 68 -5.08 1.35 24.77
N MET A 69 -6.22 2.01 24.95
CA MET A 69 -7.53 1.34 24.94
C MET A 69 -8.02 1.14 23.51
N TYR A 70 -8.60 -0.03 23.24
CA TYR A 70 -9.16 -0.39 21.95
C TYR A 70 -10.58 -0.94 22.07
N PHE A 71 -11.28 -0.94 20.94
CA PHE A 71 -12.64 -1.43 20.80
C PHE A 71 -12.81 -2.01 19.39
N LEU A 72 -13.11 -3.30 19.30
CA LEU A 72 -13.26 -4.04 18.04
C LEU A 72 -14.60 -4.79 18.06
N GLU A 73 -15.43 -4.61 17.03
CA GLU A 73 -16.70 -5.33 16.91
C GLU A 73 -16.47 -6.67 16.20
N LEU A 74 -16.94 -7.76 16.78
CA LEU A 74 -16.72 -9.11 16.29
C LEU A 74 -18.02 -9.91 16.29
N GLU A 75 -18.16 -10.80 15.30
CA GLU A 75 -19.23 -11.78 15.30
C GLU A 75 -18.97 -12.89 16.34
N ASN A 76 -20.02 -13.64 16.68
CA ASN A 76 -19.88 -14.79 17.58
C ASN A 76 -18.96 -15.85 16.95
N GLY A 77 -17.91 -16.25 17.66
CA GLY A 77 -16.93 -17.17 17.11
C GLY A 77 -15.54 -17.04 17.73
N THR A 78 -14.63 -17.85 17.20
CA THR A 78 -13.21 -17.83 17.58
C THR A 78 -12.43 -17.06 16.52
N HIS A 79 -11.73 -16.02 16.96
CA HIS A 79 -11.01 -15.08 16.11
C HIS A 79 -9.53 -15.07 16.47
N ARG A 80 -8.67 -15.02 15.45
CA ARG A 80 -7.23 -14.80 15.62
C ARG A 80 -6.95 -13.32 15.44
N ILE A 81 -6.57 -12.65 16.51
CA ILE A 81 -6.40 -11.20 16.55
C ILE A 81 -4.91 -10.90 16.66
N VAL A 82 -4.45 -10.03 15.76
CA VAL A 82 -3.07 -9.57 15.69
C VAL A 82 -2.95 -8.21 16.34
N PHE A 83 -2.01 -8.08 17.27
CA PHE A 83 -1.63 -6.85 17.93
C PHE A 83 -0.22 -6.46 17.45
N GLN A 84 -0.11 -5.29 16.82
CA GLN A 84 1.14 -4.83 16.22
C GLN A 84 1.36 -3.35 16.50
N ALA A 85 2.56 -3.01 16.98
CA ALA A 85 2.99 -1.64 17.23
C ALA A 85 4.46 -1.48 16.87
N VAL A 86 4.86 -0.27 16.50
CA VAL A 86 6.25 0.04 16.16
C VAL A 86 7.14 -0.16 17.38
N GLY A 87 8.19 -0.97 17.26
CA GLY A 87 9.14 -1.28 18.34
C GLY A 87 8.67 -2.40 19.28
N PHE A 88 7.59 -3.12 18.94
CA PHE A 88 7.05 -4.23 19.74
C PHE A 88 6.84 -5.47 18.89
N GLN A 89 7.13 -6.64 19.48
CA GLN A 89 6.94 -7.92 18.80
C GLN A 89 5.46 -8.13 18.48
N LYS A 90 5.18 -8.52 17.23
CA LYS A 90 3.83 -8.88 16.79
C LYS A 90 3.30 -10.03 17.65
N LYS A 91 2.14 -9.83 18.27
CA LYS A 91 1.48 -10.85 19.11
C LYS A 91 0.17 -11.28 18.47
N ILE A 92 -0.04 -12.60 18.38
CA ILE A 92 -1.28 -13.19 17.86
C ILE A 92 -1.99 -13.89 19.01
N GLU A 93 -3.22 -13.49 19.30
CA GLU A 93 -4.05 -14.07 20.36
C GLU A 93 -5.32 -14.68 19.77
N VAL A 94 -5.75 -15.80 20.34
CA VAL A 94 -6.98 -16.49 19.93
C VAL A 94 -8.08 -16.15 20.93
N VAL A 95 -9.04 -15.32 20.52
CA VAL A 95 -10.13 -14.86 21.38
C VAL A 95 -11.44 -15.51 20.93
N THR A 96 -12.17 -16.11 21.87
CA THR A 96 -13.50 -16.68 21.59
C THR A 96 -14.57 -15.79 22.20
N ILE A 97 -15.36 -15.15 21.33
CA ILE A 97 -16.54 -14.39 21.73
C ILE A 97 -17.68 -15.38 21.93
N ARG A 98 -18.33 -15.36 23.11
CA ARG A 98 -19.51 -16.16 23.41
C ARG A 98 -20.58 -15.26 24.00
N ASN A 99 -21.60 -14.94 23.22
CA ASN A 99 -22.81 -14.20 23.63
C ASN A 99 -22.54 -13.03 24.59
N GLY A 100 -22.05 -11.91 24.06
CA GLY A 100 -21.88 -10.67 24.82
C GLY A 100 -20.56 -9.97 24.57
N ASN A 101 -20.39 -8.83 25.21
CA ASN A 101 -19.15 -8.06 25.17
C ASN A 101 -18.06 -8.78 25.96
N ALA A 102 -16.84 -8.79 25.45
CA ALA A 102 -15.67 -9.40 26.05
C ALA A 102 -14.58 -8.35 26.30
N THR A 103 -13.82 -8.55 27.37
CA THR A 103 -12.67 -7.71 27.71
C THR A 103 -11.39 -8.53 27.62
N HIS A 104 -10.37 -8.03 26.92
CA HIS A 104 -9.09 -8.71 26.74
C HIS A 104 -7.92 -7.73 26.73
N ASP A 105 -7.20 -7.64 27.85
CA ASP A 105 -5.99 -6.82 27.94
C ASP A 105 -4.77 -7.59 27.44
N VAL A 106 -3.87 -6.89 26.75
CA VAL A 106 -2.74 -7.51 26.07
C VAL A 106 -1.44 -6.79 26.44
N THR A 107 -0.47 -7.58 26.91
CA THR A 107 0.90 -7.09 27.08
C THR A 107 1.74 -7.46 25.87
N LEU A 108 2.39 -6.46 25.26
CA LEU A 108 3.35 -6.62 24.18
C LEU A 108 4.77 -6.57 24.73
N LYS A 109 5.64 -7.39 24.15
CA LYS A 109 7.07 -7.38 24.43
C LYS A 109 7.75 -6.38 23.50
N ASN A 110 8.71 -5.64 24.02
CA ASN A 110 9.58 -4.83 23.17
C ASN A 110 10.22 -5.76 22.14
N GLU A 111 10.17 -5.34 20.89
CA GLU A 111 11.05 -5.87 19.87
C GLU A 111 12.42 -5.30 20.21
N ALA A 112 13.21 -6.08 20.93
CA ALA A 112 14.64 -5.85 20.93
C ALA A 112 15.03 -5.91 19.45
N VAL A 113 15.19 -4.74 18.83
CA VAL A 113 16.14 -4.63 17.75
C VAL A 113 17.40 -5.13 18.41
N ASP A 114 17.79 -6.38 18.11
CA ASP A 114 19.18 -6.75 18.18
C ASP A 114 19.86 -5.79 17.21
N LEU A 115 20.16 -4.59 17.72
CA LEU A 115 21.29 -3.82 17.27
C LEU A 115 22.43 -4.74 17.64
N ALA A 116 22.67 -5.73 16.77
CA ALA A 116 23.92 -6.43 16.69
C ALA A 116 24.94 -5.32 16.82
N GLU A 117 25.75 -5.45 17.87
CA GLU A 117 26.87 -4.60 18.21
C GLU A 117 27.31 -3.88 16.94
N ILE A 118 27.20 -2.54 16.93
CA ILE A 118 27.88 -1.73 15.92
C ILE A 118 29.34 -2.07 16.13
N THR A 119 29.78 -3.17 15.52
CA THR A 119 31.16 -3.44 15.25
C THR A 119 31.51 -2.18 14.50
N VAL A 120 32.38 -1.35 15.08
CA VAL A 120 32.85 -0.15 14.42
C VAL A 120 33.60 -0.68 13.21
N ILE A 121 32.86 -0.90 12.12
CA ILE A 121 33.42 -1.29 10.85
C ILE A 121 34.08 -0.01 10.40
N GLU A 122 35.38 0.09 10.67
CA GLU A 122 36.21 1.24 10.33
C GLU A 122 36.05 1.62 8.84
N ASN A 123 35.58 0.68 8.01
CA ASN A 123 35.29 0.90 6.60
C ASN A 123 33.89 0.41 6.13
N LYS A 124 32.85 1.15 6.52
CA LYS A 124 31.45 0.94 6.06
C LYS A 124 31.28 0.86 4.54
N ARG A 125 32.19 1.46 3.76
CA ARG A 125 32.12 1.45 2.28
C ARG A 125 32.58 0.11 1.72
N ASP A 126 33.64 -0.46 2.28
CA ASP A 126 34.18 -1.72 1.80
C ASP A 126 33.21 -2.87 2.07
N LEU A 127 32.58 -2.90 3.25
CA LEU A 127 31.54 -3.88 3.56
C LEU A 127 30.36 -3.79 2.60
N ALA A 128 29.83 -2.59 2.39
CA ALA A 128 28.74 -2.39 1.44
C ALA A 128 29.13 -2.85 0.03
N MET A 129 30.36 -2.57 -0.40
CA MET A 129 30.83 -3.00 -1.70
C MET A 129 31.00 -4.52 -1.80
N GLU A 130 31.40 -5.19 -0.71
CA GLU A 130 31.48 -6.66 -0.66
C GLU A 130 30.09 -7.29 -0.82
N ILE A 131 29.11 -6.85 -0.03
CA ILE A 131 27.73 -7.34 -0.11
C ILE A 131 27.18 -7.08 -1.51
N MET A 132 27.34 -5.85 -2.01
CA MET A 132 26.82 -5.48 -3.33
C MET A 132 27.47 -6.25 -4.47
N ARG A 133 28.74 -6.66 -4.37
CA ARG A 133 29.36 -7.55 -5.38
C ARG A 133 28.64 -8.90 -5.43
N LYS A 134 28.38 -9.53 -4.27
CA LYS A 134 27.66 -10.80 -4.20
C LYS A 134 26.25 -10.68 -4.79
N VAL A 135 25.54 -9.61 -4.42
CA VAL A 135 24.20 -9.31 -4.97
C VAL A 135 24.21 -9.10 -6.49
N ILE A 136 25.18 -8.35 -7.01
CA ILE A 136 25.31 -8.08 -8.45
C ILE A 136 25.60 -9.38 -9.22
N ASP A 137 26.44 -10.26 -8.66
CA ASP A 137 26.83 -11.52 -9.28
C ASP A 137 25.64 -12.47 -9.42
N LYS A 138 24.82 -12.61 -8.37
CA LYS A 138 23.64 -13.49 -8.35
C LYS A 138 22.35 -12.84 -8.82
N ARG A 139 22.33 -11.55 -9.13
CA ARG A 139 21.18 -10.81 -9.72
C ARG A 139 20.49 -11.58 -10.85
N ARG A 140 21.26 -12.26 -11.71
CA ARG A 140 20.71 -12.98 -12.88
C ARG A 140 19.79 -14.12 -12.48
N ASP A 141 20.06 -14.76 -11.34
CA ASP A 141 19.27 -15.85 -10.80
C ASP A 141 17.89 -15.31 -10.38
N PHE A 142 17.86 -14.10 -9.81
CA PHE A 142 16.65 -13.40 -9.37
C PHE A 142 15.87 -12.72 -10.49
N LEU A 143 16.45 -12.54 -11.67
CA LEU A 143 15.78 -11.90 -12.82
C LEU A 143 14.48 -12.64 -13.21
N ASN A 144 14.47 -13.96 -13.07
CA ASN A 144 13.34 -14.84 -13.41
C ASN A 144 12.91 -15.74 -12.24
N ALA A 145 13.45 -15.54 -11.03
CA ALA A 145 13.20 -16.43 -9.88
C ALA A 145 11.73 -16.38 -9.42
N TYR A 146 11.07 -15.24 -9.58
CA TYR A 146 9.67 -15.09 -9.22
C TYR A 146 8.79 -15.45 -10.40
N GLY A 147 8.01 -16.52 -10.24
CA GLY A 147 6.92 -16.86 -11.14
C GLY A 147 5.82 -15.81 -11.13
N GLY A 148 4.69 -16.13 -11.77
CA GLY A 148 3.55 -15.24 -11.77
C GLY A 148 3.05 -14.97 -10.35
N HIS A 149 2.95 -13.70 -9.95
CA HIS A 149 2.61 -13.29 -8.59
C HIS A 149 1.55 -12.19 -8.58
N LYS A 150 0.83 -12.10 -7.45
CA LYS A 150 -0.25 -11.13 -7.22
C LYS A 150 0.15 -10.21 -6.07
N CYS A 151 0.08 -8.90 -6.30
CA CYS A 151 0.28 -7.87 -5.29
C CYS A 151 -1.01 -7.09 -5.05
N GLU A 152 -1.25 -6.71 -3.81
CA GLU A 152 -2.15 -5.59 -3.51
C GLU A 152 -1.41 -4.29 -3.82
N THR A 153 -2.07 -3.35 -4.51
CA THR A 153 -1.39 -2.14 -4.95
C THR A 153 -2.20 -0.89 -4.68
N TYR A 154 -1.52 0.09 -4.09
CA TYR A 154 -2.02 1.43 -3.84
C TYR A 154 -1.13 2.41 -4.58
N ILE A 155 -1.72 3.25 -5.43
CA ILE A 155 -1.03 4.31 -6.16
C ILE A 155 -1.62 5.63 -5.72
N LYS A 156 -0.73 6.55 -5.33
CA LYS A 156 -1.08 7.93 -5.01
C LYS A 156 -0.25 8.86 -5.88
N ALA A 157 -0.92 9.61 -6.75
CA ALA A 157 -0.30 10.64 -7.57
C ALA A 157 -0.81 12.02 -7.13
N SER A 158 0.11 12.92 -6.81
CA SER A 158 -0.23 14.31 -6.52
C SER A 158 0.69 15.28 -7.22
N LEU A 159 0.12 16.38 -7.70
CA LEU A 159 0.86 17.51 -8.26
C LEU A 159 0.68 18.70 -7.33
N GLU A 160 1.78 19.29 -6.90
CA GLU A 160 1.79 20.53 -6.10
C GLU A 160 2.51 21.63 -6.89
N LYS A 161 1.98 22.84 -6.81
CA LYS A 161 2.62 24.04 -7.34
C LYS A 161 3.17 24.85 -6.19
N GLU A 162 4.47 25.08 -6.21
CA GLU A 162 5.13 25.95 -5.25
C GLU A 162 5.17 27.39 -5.80
N PHE A 163 4.74 28.34 -4.98
CA PHE A 163 4.85 29.75 -5.27
C PHE A 163 5.67 30.46 -4.21
N ILE A 164 6.51 31.39 -4.66
CA ILE A 164 7.21 32.32 -3.79
C ILE A 164 6.29 33.53 -3.59
N ASP A 165 5.79 33.71 -2.38
CA ASP A 165 5.01 34.90 -2.00
C ASP A 165 5.98 36.07 -1.83
N ARG A 166 6.34 36.74 -2.93
CA ARG A 166 7.13 37.98 -2.87
C ARG A 166 6.21 39.16 -2.62
N LYS A 167 5.79 39.31 -1.37
CA LYS A 167 5.31 40.57 -0.81
C LYS A 167 6.18 40.92 0.39
N ASP A 168 7.22 41.70 0.08
CA ASP A 168 8.11 42.44 0.97
C ASP A 168 9.06 41.69 1.95
N SER A 169 10.35 41.91 1.70
CA SER A 169 11.44 42.13 2.67
C SER A 169 12.03 40.94 3.45
N LEU A 170 13.23 40.53 3.01
CA LEU A 170 14.40 40.05 3.78
C LEU A 170 14.29 38.79 4.66
N LEU A 171 13.15 38.11 4.73
CA LEU A 171 13.04 36.77 5.32
C LEU A 171 12.91 35.71 4.22
N PRO A 172 13.50 34.50 4.38
CA PRO A 172 13.28 33.40 3.44
C PRO A 172 11.78 33.13 3.37
N GLY A 173 11.18 33.45 2.22
CA GLY A 173 9.73 33.46 2.05
C GLY A 173 9.10 32.11 2.35
N LEU A 174 7.98 32.11 3.08
CA LEU A 174 7.13 30.94 3.23
C LEU A 174 6.72 30.47 1.82
N LEU A 175 7.23 29.30 1.42
CA LEU A 175 6.77 28.61 0.22
C LEU A 175 5.29 28.26 0.42
N LYS A 176 4.41 28.90 -0.35
CA LYS A 176 3.00 28.48 -0.41
C LYS A 176 2.89 27.35 -1.43
N ARG A 177 2.38 26.21 -0.97
CA ARG A 177 2.10 25.05 -1.81
C ARG A 177 0.62 24.99 -2.10
N GLU A 178 0.26 24.91 -3.37
CA GLU A 178 -1.10 24.68 -3.83
C GLU A 178 -1.18 23.29 -4.46
N ARG A 179 -2.07 22.43 -3.94
CA ARG A 179 -2.27 21.10 -4.49
C ARG A 179 -3.14 21.19 -5.75
N LEU A 180 -2.55 20.95 -6.91
CA LEU A 180 -3.23 21.08 -8.20
C LEU A 180 -4.03 19.82 -8.58
N ASN A 181 -3.43 18.64 -8.39
CA ASN A 181 -4.04 17.38 -8.81
C ASN A 181 -3.82 16.29 -7.77
N PHE A 182 -4.81 15.40 -7.63
CA PHE A 182 -4.76 14.27 -6.73
C PHE A 182 -5.52 13.08 -7.30
N ILE A 183 -4.83 11.96 -7.50
CA ILE A 183 -5.42 10.70 -7.93
C ILE A 183 -4.96 9.60 -6.98
N GLU A 184 -5.91 8.79 -6.52
CA GLU A 184 -5.68 7.57 -5.76
C GLU A 184 -6.31 6.38 -6.46
N SER A 185 -5.60 5.26 -6.49
CA SER A 185 -6.16 3.98 -6.88
C SER A 185 -5.71 2.88 -5.94
N TYR A 186 -6.64 1.99 -5.61
CA TYR A 186 -6.38 0.76 -4.89
C TYR A 186 -6.87 -0.42 -5.72
N GLY A 187 -6.10 -1.51 -5.75
CA GLY A 187 -6.40 -2.66 -6.58
C GLY A 187 -5.42 -3.80 -6.42
N TYR A 188 -5.39 -4.65 -7.45
CA TYR A 188 -4.52 -5.81 -7.53
C TYR A 188 -3.69 -5.80 -8.81
N SER A 189 -2.48 -6.32 -8.70
CA SER A 189 -1.47 -6.30 -9.76
C SER A 189 -0.96 -7.70 -9.93
N TYR A 190 -1.10 -8.20 -11.15
CA TYR A 190 -0.74 -9.55 -11.52
C TYR A 190 0.45 -9.45 -12.45
N TYR A 191 1.56 -10.06 -12.06
CA TYR A 191 2.75 -10.20 -12.87
C TYR A 191 2.76 -11.63 -13.38
N GLY A 192 2.89 -11.81 -14.68
CA GLY A 192 2.90 -13.09 -15.37
C GLY A 192 4.26 -13.35 -16.03
N PRO A 193 4.48 -14.59 -16.52
CA PRO A 193 5.69 -14.95 -17.25
C PRO A 193 5.97 -14.00 -18.43
N GLY A 194 7.23 -13.65 -18.65
CA GLY A 194 7.64 -12.79 -19.77
C GLY A 194 7.29 -11.31 -19.61
N GLY A 195 7.09 -10.83 -18.37
CA GLY A 195 6.82 -9.41 -18.09
C GLY A 195 5.38 -8.98 -18.40
N GLN A 196 4.45 -9.94 -18.50
CA GLN A 196 3.03 -9.61 -18.65
C GLN A 196 2.52 -9.00 -17.35
N VAL A 197 1.91 -7.81 -17.42
CA VAL A 197 1.33 -7.15 -16.24
C VAL A 197 -0.16 -6.93 -16.48
N LYS A 198 -0.98 -7.27 -15.49
CA LYS A 198 -2.41 -6.95 -15.46
C LYS A 198 -2.71 -6.22 -14.17
N GLU A 199 -3.32 -5.05 -14.29
CA GLU A 199 -3.79 -4.25 -13.15
C GLU A 199 -5.33 -4.31 -13.10
N VAL A 200 -5.88 -4.50 -11.89
CA VAL A 200 -7.32 -4.47 -11.62
C VAL A 200 -7.57 -3.45 -10.52
N LYS A 201 -8.18 -2.32 -10.86
CA LYS A 201 -8.50 -1.25 -9.89
C LYS A 201 -9.85 -1.53 -9.23
N THR A 202 -9.83 -1.67 -7.91
CA THR A 202 -11.03 -1.91 -7.06
C THR A 202 -11.63 -0.60 -6.60
N ALA A 203 -10.80 0.39 -6.28
CA ALA A 203 -11.22 1.74 -5.92
C ALA A 203 -10.39 2.77 -6.67
N TYR A 204 -11.04 3.84 -7.12
CA TYR A 204 -10.40 4.91 -7.87
C TYR A 204 -11.02 6.24 -7.46
N ARG A 205 -10.17 7.19 -7.09
CA ARG A 205 -10.57 8.56 -6.76
C ARG A 205 -9.69 9.52 -7.55
N ASP A 206 -10.33 10.30 -8.40
CA ASP A 206 -9.66 11.28 -9.25
C ASP A 206 -10.21 12.67 -8.91
N LEU A 207 -9.37 13.45 -8.24
CA LEU A 207 -9.59 14.85 -7.89
C LEU A 207 -8.65 15.75 -8.71
N ALA A 208 -8.20 15.31 -9.90
CA ALA A 208 -7.41 16.15 -10.77
C ALA A 208 -8.29 17.19 -11.50
N GLU A 209 -7.85 18.44 -11.56
CA GLU A 209 -8.41 19.41 -12.49
C GLU A 209 -7.96 19.07 -13.90
N LYS A 210 -8.88 18.56 -14.72
CA LYS A 210 -8.60 18.14 -16.09
C LYS A 210 -8.73 19.35 -17.02
N LYS A 211 -7.60 19.94 -17.42
CA LYS A 211 -7.55 20.95 -18.49
C LYS A 211 -6.89 20.38 -19.74
N GLY A 212 -7.68 20.25 -20.81
CA GLY A 212 -7.19 20.43 -22.18
C GLY A 212 -6.72 19.21 -22.99
N ALA A 213 -6.76 17.98 -22.50
CA ALA A 213 -6.42 16.82 -23.33
C ALA A 213 -7.47 15.70 -23.23
N THR A 214 -8.32 15.62 -24.25
CA THR A 214 -9.25 14.51 -24.47
C THR A 214 -8.65 13.59 -25.53
N VAL A 215 -8.40 12.33 -25.19
CA VAL A 215 -8.11 11.29 -26.18
C VAL A 215 -9.37 10.46 -26.37
N GLN A 216 -9.85 10.36 -27.61
CA GLN A 216 -10.92 9.44 -27.99
C GLN A 216 -10.27 8.16 -28.49
N VAL A 217 -10.53 7.05 -27.80
CA VAL A 217 -10.18 5.72 -28.30
C VAL A 217 -11.48 5.08 -28.78
N GLU A 218 -11.56 4.82 -30.07
CA GLU A 218 -12.69 4.18 -30.73
C GLU A 218 -12.27 2.75 -31.09
N ILE A 219 -12.94 1.75 -30.53
CA ILE A 219 -12.76 0.35 -30.92
C ILE A 219 -14.01 -0.05 -31.68
N SER A 220 -13.89 -0.20 -32.99
CA SER A 220 -14.93 -0.76 -33.85
C SER A 220 -14.75 -2.28 -33.93
N THR A 221 -15.69 -3.02 -33.34
CA THR A 221 -15.93 -4.42 -33.72
C THR A 221 -17.31 -4.46 -34.35
N GLU A 222 -17.45 -5.15 -35.48
CA GLU A 222 -18.62 -5.13 -36.36
C GLU A 222 -19.95 -5.00 -35.60
N GLY A 223 -20.53 -3.80 -35.65
CA GLY A 223 -21.90 -3.54 -35.22
C GLY A 223 -22.08 -2.77 -33.90
N ASP A 224 -21.06 -2.63 -33.03
CA ASP A 224 -21.22 -1.91 -31.76
C ASP A 224 -20.20 -0.78 -31.60
N ARG A 225 -20.69 0.44 -31.37
CA ARG A 225 -19.88 1.67 -31.24
C ARG A 225 -19.70 1.98 -29.76
N SER A 226 -18.62 1.47 -29.18
CA SER A 226 -18.18 1.84 -27.83
C SER A 226 -16.93 2.74 -27.94
N GLY A 227 -17.12 4.04 -27.73
CA GLY A 227 -16.04 5.01 -27.63
C GLY A 227 -15.81 5.39 -26.17
N GLN A 228 -14.61 5.13 -25.64
CA GLN A 228 -14.24 5.59 -24.31
C GLN A 228 -13.51 6.93 -24.43
N ARG A 229 -14.06 7.98 -23.82
CA ARG A 229 -13.35 9.26 -23.66
C ARG A 229 -12.44 9.12 -22.45
N VAL A 230 -11.13 9.15 -22.68
CA VAL A 230 -10.14 9.17 -21.60
C VAL A 230 -9.55 10.58 -21.54
N GLU A 231 -9.94 11.33 -20.51
CA GLU A 231 -9.32 12.60 -20.19
C GLU A 231 -8.01 12.33 -19.44
N HIS A 232 -6.89 12.76 -20.02
CA HIS A 232 -5.55 12.51 -19.48
C HIS A 232 -4.91 13.81 -19.01
N ASN A 233 -4.24 13.76 -17.85
CA ASN A 233 -3.45 14.87 -17.34
C ASN A 233 -1.95 14.56 -17.54
N PRO A 234 -1.25 15.26 -18.45
CA PRO A 234 0.14 14.95 -18.81
C PRO A 234 1.15 15.25 -17.70
N TYR A 235 0.73 15.95 -16.63
CA TYR A 235 1.61 16.32 -15.51
C TYR A 235 1.58 15.30 -14.36
N LEU A 236 0.77 14.24 -14.46
CA LEU A 236 0.73 13.16 -13.47
C LEU A 236 1.62 12.00 -13.94
N PHE A 237 2.72 11.77 -13.22
CA PHE A 237 3.76 10.83 -13.63
C PHE A 237 3.33 9.36 -13.60
N TYR A 238 2.58 8.93 -12.56
CA TYR A 238 2.18 7.53 -12.40
C TYR A 238 0.72 7.40 -12.03
N THR A 239 -0.08 6.84 -12.93
CA THR A 239 -1.50 6.52 -12.65
C THR A 239 -1.82 5.05 -12.87
N THR A 240 -0.88 4.29 -13.42
CA THR A 240 -0.94 2.83 -13.57
C THR A 240 0.40 2.21 -13.23
N ILE A 241 0.41 0.90 -12.98
CA ILE A 241 1.61 0.17 -12.59
C ILE A 241 2.48 -0.13 -13.81
N ALA A 242 1.86 -0.30 -14.97
CA ALA A 242 2.56 -0.48 -16.24
C ALA A 242 3.45 0.72 -16.59
N ASP A 243 3.14 1.90 -16.03
CA ASP A 243 3.92 3.11 -16.25
C ASP A 243 5.31 3.09 -15.57
N GLY A 244 5.50 2.21 -14.59
CA GLY A 244 6.70 2.14 -13.75
C GLY A 244 7.03 0.72 -13.32
N ASP A 245 7.30 -0.18 -14.28
CA ASP A 245 7.88 -1.50 -13.97
C ASP A 245 9.34 -1.34 -13.53
N PHE A 246 9.56 -1.21 -12.23
CA PHE A 246 10.88 -1.06 -11.63
C PHE A 246 11.55 -2.41 -11.39
N ASN A 247 11.96 -3.09 -12.46
CA ASN A 247 12.76 -4.31 -12.33
C ASN A 247 14.25 -3.97 -12.18
N PHE A 248 14.69 -3.72 -10.94
CA PHE A 248 16.09 -3.45 -10.63
C PHE A 248 17.02 -4.66 -10.87
N TYR A 249 16.48 -5.87 -11.06
CA TYR A 249 17.29 -6.99 -11.51
C TYR A 249 17.69 -6.87 -12.97
N GLN A 250 17.20 -5.90 -13.75
CA GLN A 250 17.74 -5.60 -15.08
C GLN A 250 18.97 -4.67 -14.99
N ASN A 251 19.84 -4.66 -16.01
CA ASN A 251 20.97 -3.72 -16.03
C ASN A 251 20.52 -2.29 -16.31
N LEU A 252 19.54 -2.12 -17.21
CA LEU A 252 19.01 -0.84 -17.64
C LEU A 252 17.48 -0.89 -17.53
N LEU A 253 16.90 0.14 -16.93
CA LEU A 253 15.46 0.30 -16.83
C LEU A 253 15.03 1.36 -17.84
N ASN A 254 14.22 0.97 -18.82
CA ASN A 254 13.65 1.90 -19.77
C ASN A 254 12.31 2.41 -19.23
N ILE A 255 12.30 3.66 -18.74
CA ILE A 255 11.11 4.28 -18.13
C ILE A 255 10.82 5.59 -18.87
N PRO A 256 10.15 5.54 -20.04
CA PRO A 256 9.94 6.70 -20.90
C PRO A 256 9.24 7.88 -20.22
N LYS A 257 8.44 7.60 -19.17
CA LYS A 257 7.77 8.64 -18.38
C LYS A 257 8.69 9.44 -17.46
N LEU A 258 9.85 8.88 -17.07
CA LEU A 258 10.85 9.59 -16.25
C LEU A 258 11.92 10.27 -17.09
N GLY A 259 12.24 9.70 -18.25
CA GLY A 259 13.23 10.28 -19.13
C GLY A 259 13.40 9.47 -20.41
N GLU A 260 13.95 10.13 -21.42
CA GLU A 260 14.23 9.53 -22.73
C GLU A 260 15.38 8.53 -22.68
N LYS A 261 16.25 8.63 -21.66
CA LYS A 261 17.41 7.77 -21.48
C LYS A 261 17.09 6.64 -20.49
N PRO A 262 17.51 5.40 -20.76
CA PRO A 262 17.43 4.32 -19.79
C PRO A 262 18.22 4.65 -18.52
N PHE A 263 17.65 4.28 -17.38
CA PHE A 263 18.28 4.45 -16.07
C PHE A 263 19.13 3.23 -15.75
N ILE A 264 20.33 3.43 -15.19
CA ILE A 264 21.20 2.32 -14.79
C ILE A 264 20.70 1.75 -13.46
N SER A 265 20.46 0.44 -13.37
CA SER A 265 20.06 -0.17 -12.11
C SER A 265 21.17 -0.07 -11.04
N PRO A 266 20.84 0.14 -9.76
CA PRO A 266 21.76 -0.05 -8.63
C PRO A 266 22.34 -1.46 -8.51
N LEU A 267 21.73 -2.46 -9.17
CA LEU A 267 22.22 -3.85 -9.22
C LEU A 267 22.90 -4.19 -10.56
N ALA A 268 23.03 -3.22 -11.48
CA ALA A 268 23.66 -3.47 -12.77
C ALA A 268 25.12 -3.92 -12.61
N ALA A 269 25.64 -4.67 -13.59
CA ALA A 269 27.05 -5.07 -13.59
C ALA A 269 28.01 -3.86 -13.54
N THR A 270 27.60 -2.71 -14.10
CA THR A 270 28.34 -1.45 -14.12
C THR A 270 28.00 -0.54 -12.94
N ALA A 271 27.10 -0.95 -12.04
CA ALA A 271 26.62 -0.11 -10.95
C ALA A 271 27.74 0.44 -10.02
N PRO A 272 28.84 -0.28 -9.72
CA PRO A 272 29.95 0.27 -8.93
C PRO A 272 30.62 1.52 -9.51
N LEU A 273 30.52 1.71 -10.84
CA LEU A 273 31.04 2.90 -11.55
C LEU A 273 30.07 4.09 -11.48
N SER A 274 28.78 3.83 -11.30
CA SER A 274 27.71 4.83 -11.30
C SER A 274 27.26 5.21 -9.90
N TYR A 275 27.43 4.32 -8.92
CA TYR A 275 26.92 4.46 -7.56
C TYR A 275 28.01 4.37 -6.50
N LYS A 276 27.75 4.97 -5.35
CA LYS A 276 28.44 4.74 -4.08
C LYS A 276 27.50 3.99 -3.16
N TYR A 277 28.02 2.95 -2.53
CA TYR A 277 27.30 2.15 -1.53
C TYR A 277 27.89 2.42 -0.15
N THR A 278 27.02 2.64 0.82
CA THR A 278 27.39 2.85 2.22
C THR A 278 26.56 1.93 3.08
N PHE A 279 27.22 1.13 3.92
CA PHE A 279 26.54 0.29 4.89
C PHE A 279 25.99 1.16 6.03
N GLU A 280 24.71 1.01 6.35
CA GLU A 280 24.07 1.77 7.42
C GLU A 280 23.98 0.92 8.69
N GLU A 281 23.18 -0.14 8.65
CA GLU A 281 22.85 -1.01 9.79
C GLU A 281 22.46 -2.42 9.30
N THR A 282 22.51 -3.38 10.24
CA THR A 282 21.93 -4.72 10.11
C THR A 282 20.83 -4.87 11.14
N PHE A 283 19.71 -5.46 10.78
CA PHE A 283 18.60 -5.77 11.69
C PHE A 283 17.99 -7.13 11.34
N TYR A 284 17.17 -7.67 12.25
CA TYR A 284 16.46 -8.93 12.03
C TYR A 284 14.97 -8.68 11.82
N GLU A 285 14.38 -9.33 10.83
CA GLU A 285 12.93 -9.32 10.56
C GLU A 285 12.50 -10.74 10.21
N ASP A 286 11.47 -11.28 10.88
CA ASP A 286 11.00 -12.67 10.72
C ASP A 286 12.11 -13.74 10.86
N GLY A 287 13.13 -13.47 11.70
CA GLY A 287 14.27 -14.36 11.91
C GLY A 287 15.33 -14.32 10.80
N LEU A 288 15.16 -13.45 9.80
CA LEU A 288 16.12 -13.21 8.73
C LEU A 288 16.98 -11.99 9.07
N GLN A 289 18.29 -12.11 8.87
CA GLN A 289 19.23 -10.99 8.99
C GLN A 289 19.15 -10.12 7.72
N ILE A 290 18.98 -8.81 7.86
CA ILE A 290 18.81 -7.86 6.76
C ILE A 290 19.83 -6.73 6.88
N ASN A 291 20.59 -6.51 5.80
CA ASN A 291 21.54 -5.41 5.68
C ASN A 291 20.93 -4.23 4.94
N LYS A 292 20.97 -3.05 5.55
CA LYS A 292 20.54 -1.79 4.94
C LYS A 292 21.71 -1.06 4.31
N ILE A 293 21.65 -0.88 2.99
CA ILE A 293 22.68 -0.23 2.20
C ILE A 293 22.14 1.04 1.56
N LEU A 294 22.75 2.17 1.86
CA LEU A 294 22.48 3.43 1.18
C LEU A 294 23.15 3.45 -0.20
N VAL A 295 22.35 3.70 -1.23
CA VAL A 295 22.79 3.89 -2.62
C VAL A 295 22.73 5.38 -2.95
N THR A 296 23.87 5.92 -3.39
CA THR A 296 23.95 7.32 -3.86
C THR A 296 24.58 7.42 -5.24
N PRO A 297 24.03 8.24 -6.15
CA PRO A 297 24.61 8.43 -7.47
C PRO A 297 25.95 9.16 -7.35
N ARG A 298 26.96 8.72 -8.12
CA ARG A 298 28.24 9.44 -8.24
C ARG A 298 28.08 10.73 -9.04
N ASN A 299 27.21 10.72 -10.05
CA ASN A 299 26.80 11.89 -10.80
C ASN A 299 25.30 12.13 -10.62
N PRO A 300 24.89 13.10 -9.78
CA PRO A 300 23.47 13.42 -9.54
C PRO A 300 22.70 13.86 -10.79
N GLU A 301 23.37 14.40 -11.80
CA GLU A 301 22.76 14.87 -13.05
C GLU A 301 22.49 13.74 -14.06
N ALA A 302 22.97 12.53 -13.79
CA ALA A 302 22.76 11.37 -14.65
C ALA A 302 21.44 10.65 -14.31
N ALA A 303 20.93 9.86 -15.26
CA ALA A 303 19.75 9.01 -15.07
C ALA A 303 20.06 7.84 -14.13
N LEU A 304 20.10 8.12 -12.83
CA LEU A 304 20.49 7.22 -11.75
C LEU A 304 19.52 7.32 -10.56
N PHE A 305 19.53 6.29 -9.70
CA PHE A 305 18.66 6.20 -8.52
C PHE A 305 19.38 6.61 -7.22
N ARG A 306 18.60 6.99 -6.22
CA ARG A 306 19.08 7.21 -4.84
C ARG A 306 18.08 6.60 -3.87
N GLY A 307 18.55 5.91 -2.84
CA GLY A 307 17.68 5.29 -1.85
C GLY A 307 18.39 4.26 -1.01
N TYR A 308 17.63 3.38 -0.39
CA TYR A 308 18.14 2.28 0.43
C TYR A 308 17.81 0.94 -0.24
N LEU A 309 18.75 0.01 -0.17
CA LEU A 309 18.56 -1.41 -0.47
C LEU A 309 18.52 -2.18 0.84
N TYR A 310 17.58 -3.11 0.95
CA TYR A 310 17.46 -4.04 2.06
C TYR A 310 17.79 -5.43 1.53
N ILE A 311 18.86 -6.02 2.04
CA ILE A 311 19.47 -7.22 1.46
C ILE A 311 19.53 -8.29 2.54
N VAL A 312 18.79 -9.39 2.32
CA VAL A 312 18.73 -10.53 3.24
C VAL A 312 20.04 -11.31 3.19
N GLU A 313 20.67 -11.52 4.36
CA GLU A 313 21.87 -12.34 4.54
C GLU A 313 21.69 -13.75 3.98
N ASP A 314 22.73 -14.28 3.35
CA ASP A 314 22.79 -15.63 2.76
C ASP A 314 21.79 -15.93 1.64
N GLN A 315 20.96 -14.96 1.26
CA GLN A 315 20.06 -15.05 0.11
C GLN A 315 20.55 -14.30 -1.12
N TRP A 316 21.65 -13.54 -1.01
CA TRP A 316 22.30 -12.97 -2.19
C TRP A 316 22.93 -14.03 -3.02
#